data_AF-A0AAD1YL61-F1
#
_entry.id   AF-A0AAD1YL61-F1
#
_cell.length_a   1.000
_cell.length_b   1.000
_cell.length_c   1.000
_cell.angle_alpha   90.00
_cell.angle_beta   90.00
_cell.angle_gamma   90.00
#
_symmetry.space_group_name_H-M   'P 1'
#
loop_
_entity.id
_entity.type
_entity.pdbx_description
1 polymer ?
#
loop_
_entity_poly.entity_id
_entity_poly.type
_entity_poly.pdbx_seq_one_letter_code
_entity_poly.pdbx_strand_id
1 'polypeptide(L)'
;MIAKQIIDDRKTLIIPNNQILKYSTTNRDGYKEYKSNKKACANCPFLNQCTQSKNHVKVICRHVWEEYMEQVEDIRHIKGMKEIYMLRSQTIERVFADAKEKHGMRYTQYRGIKKVKMELNLLFACMNLKKLATWLDRNGLLPTGSDNLLTNLMKNIEKFLLIIAKGVNANFIYALLSTN
;
A
#
# COMPACT_ATOMS: atom_id res chain seq x y z
N MET A 1 -28.32 13.41 2.21
CA MET A 1 -28.11 14.20 0.98
C MET A 1 -26.66 14.63 0.92
N ILE A 2 -25.89 13.92 0.10
CA ILE A 2 -24.44 14.03 -0.04
C ILE A 2 -24.14 15.36 -0.76
N ALA A 3 -23.25 16.16 -0.21
CA ALA A 3 -22.74 17.34 -0.91
C ALA A 3 -22.13 16.86 -2.23
N LYS A 4 -22.62 17.33 -3.38
CA LYS A 4 -21.93 17.13 -4.64
C LYS A 4 -20.60 17.87 -4.54
N GLN A 5 -19.52 17.11 -4.36
CA GLN A 5 -18.16 17.61 -4.32
C GLN A 5 -17.76 18.01 -5.74
N ILE A 6 -18.12 19.23 -6.12
CA ILE A 6 -17.41 19.93 -7.20
C ILE A 6 -16.24 20.61 -6.53
N ILE A 7 -15.07 20.00 -6.69
CA ILE A 7 -13.79 20.60 -6.34
C ILE A 7 -13.38 21.36 -7.58
N ASP A 8 -13.75 22.64 -7.66
CA ASP A 8 -13.04 23.55 -8.54
C ASP A 8 -11.65 23.77 -7.91
N ASP A 9 -10.63 24.08 -8.72
CA ASP A 9 -9.21 24.28 -8.37
C ASP A 9 -8.94 25.34 -7.27
N ARG A 10 -10.00 25.83 -6.61
CA ARG A 10 -10.05 26.94 -5.67
C ARG A 10 -10.43 26.56 -4.24
N LYS A 11 -10.04 25.41 -3.69
CA LYS A 11 -10.17 25.10 -2.23
C LYS A 11 -11.59 25.34 -1.66
N THR A 12 -12.64 25.11 -2.43
CA THR A 12 -14.02 25.43 -2.05
C THR A 12 -14.90 24.19 -2.16
N LEU A 13 -15.71 23.93 -1.13
CA LEU A 13 -16.72 22.87 -1.14
C LEU A 13 -18.11 23.48 -1.17
N ILE A 14 -18.98 22.99 -2.07
CA ILE A 14 -20.34 23.50 -2.24
C ILE A 14 -21.32 22.60 -1.46
N ILE A 15 -22.14 23.21 -0.60
CA ILE A 15 -23.22 22.51 0.12
C ILE A 15 -24.55 22.61 -0.63
N PRO A 16 -25.61 21.83 -0.28
CA PRO A 16 -26.87 21.79 -1.02
C PRO A 16 -27.56 23.13 -1.25
N ASN A 17 -27.27 24.16 -0.44
CA ASN A 17 -27.78 25.52 -0.61
C ASN A 17 -26.85 26.42 -1.48
N ASN A 18 -26.00 25.83 -2.31
CA ASN A 18 -24.98 26.49 -3.13
C ASN A 18 -24.00 27.42 -2.35
N GLN A 19 -23.90 27.23 -1.03
CA GLN A 19 -22.95 27.98 -0.20
C GLN A 19 -21.56 27.35 -0.26
N ILE A 20 -20.56 28.21 -0.30
CA ILE A 20 -19.15 27.84 -0.35
C ILE A 20 -18.60 27.69 1.07
N LEU A 21 -18.02 26.52 1.37
CA LEU A 21 -17.22 26.30 2.57
C LEU A 21 -15.78 26.71 2.32
N LYS A 22 -15.23 27.49 3.24
CA LYS A 22 -13.84 27.94 3.18
C LYS A 22 -12.94 26.97 3.93
N TYR A 23 -11.73 26.78 3.41
CA TYR A 23 -10.66 26.10 4.13
C TYR A 23 -10.35 26.84 5.44
N SER A 24 -10.32 26.09 6.54
CA SER A 24 -9.96 26.57 7.88
C SER A 24 -8.51 26.22 8.16
N THR A 25 -8.23 24.93 8.32
CA THR A 25 -6.98 24.42 8.89
C THR A 25 -6.76 22.99 8.44
N THR A 26 -5.51 22.51 8.50
CA THR A 26 -5.19 21.09 8.34
C THR A 26 -4.77 20.56 9.71
N ASN A 27 -5.36 19.45 10.15
CA ASN A 27 -5.01 18.84 11.44
C ASN A 27 -3.67 18.06 11.34
N ARG A 28 -3.14 17.61 12.49
CA ARG A 28 -1.89 16.82 12.53
C ARG A 28 -2.03 15.46 11.84
N ASP A 29 -3.26 14.95 11.75
CA ASP A 29 -3.59 13.67 11.13
C ASP A 29 -3.77 13.77 9.60
N GLY A 30 -3.53 14.94 8.98
CA GLY A 30 -3.57 15.11 7.53
C GLY A 30 -4.95 15.39 6.92
N TYR A 31 -5.90 15.89 7.70
CA TYR A 31 -7.24 16.29 7.24
C TYR A 31 -7.37 17.80 7.12
N LYS A 32 -7.82 18.25 5.95
CA LYS A 32 -8.24 19.62 5.66
C LYS A 32 -9.66 19.83 6.19
N GLU A 33 -9.84 20.80 7.08
CA GLU A 33 -11.14 21.22 7.61
C GLU A 33 -11.72 22.37 6.80
N TYR A 34 -12.99 22.24 6.42
CA TYR A 34 -13.77 23.28 5.74
C TYR A 34 -14.95 23.67 6.62
N LYS A 35 -15.10 24.97 6.89
CA LYS A 35 -16.10 25.48 7.84
C LYS A 35 -17.09 26.41 7.15
N SER A 36 -18.36 26.28 7.51
CA SER A 36 -19.40 27.21 7.08
C SER A 36 -19.39 28.48 7.93
N ASN A 37 -19.94 29.57 7.39
CA ASN A 37 -20.12 30.79 8.15
C ASN A 37 -21.34 30.69 9.07
N LYS A 38 -21.13 30.81 10.39
CA LYS A 38 -22.19 30.74 11.41
C LYS A 38 -23.34 31.69 11.14
N LYS A 39 -23.05 32.95 10.74
CA LYS A 39 -24.10 33.96 10.50
C LYS A 39 -24.98 33.59 9.30
N ALA A 40 -24.38 33.02 8.26
CA ALA A 40 -25.10 32.59 7.06
C ALA A 40 -25.92 31.31 7.30
N CYS A 41 -25.45 30.41 8.18
CA CYS A 41 -26.14 29.17 8.49
C CYS A 41 -27.24 29.32 9.55
N ALA A 42 -27.15 30.28 10.47
CA ALA A 42 -28.17 30.51 11.50
C ALA A 42 -29.57 30.79 10.92
N ASN A 43 -29.62 31.51 9.79
CA ASN A 43 -30.88 31.85 9.10
C ASN A 43 -31.19 30.91 7.92
N CYS A 44 -30.50 29.77 7.81
CA CYS A 44 -30.65 28.89 6.66
C CYS A 44 -31.89 27.98 6.84
N PRO A 45 -32.83 27.94 5.87
CA PRO A 45 -34.00 27.07 5.95
C PRO A 45 -33.65 25.57 5.93
N PHE A 46 -32.46 25.23 5.40
CA PHE A 46 -31.94 23.85 5.35
C PHE A 46 -30.99 23.52 6.51
N LEU A 47 -30.91 24.35 7.56
CA LEU A 47 -29.98 24.17 8.67
C LEU A 47 -30.13 22.77 9.32
N ASN A 48 -31.36 22.36 9.63
CA ASN A 48 -31.65 21.06 10.26
C ASN A 48 -31.26 19.86 9.38
N GLN A 49 -31.22 20.04 8.05
CA GLN A 49 -30.78 19.01 7.11
C GLN A 49 -29.25 19.04 6.89
N CYS A 50 -28.59 20.17 7.17
CA CYS A 50 -27.18 20.39 6.87
C CYS A 50 -26.23 20.15 8.05
N THR A 51 -26.60 20.54 9.27
CA THR A 51 -25.78 20.37 10.50
C THR A 51 -26.66 20.38 11.75
N GLN A 52 -26.37 19.49 12.70
CA GLN A 52 -26.98 19.47 14.03
C GLN A 52 -26.10 20.15 15.10
N SER A 53 -25.03 20.83 14.68
CA SER A 53 -24.13 21.52 15.61
C SER A 53 -24.84 22.66 16.32
N LYS A 54 -24.69 22.74 17.65
CA LYS A 54 -25.17 23.87 18.48
C LYS A 54 -24.63 25.23 18.02
N ASN A 55 -23.48 25.23 17.35
CA ASN A 55 -22.86 26.44 16.85
C ASN A 55 -23.38 26.86 15.47
N HIS A 56 -24.31 26.12 14.86
CA HIS A 56 -24.80 26.32 13.49
C HIS A 56 -23.66 26.37 12.45
N VAL A 57 -22.57 25.63 12.70
CA VAL A 57 -21.44 25.49 11.78
C VAL A 57 -21.41 24.06 11.25
N LYS A 58 -21.31 23.94 9.92
CA LYS A 58 -21.00 22.67 9.27
C LYS A 58 -19.50 22.59 9.11
N VAL A 59 -18.92 21.50 9.61
CA VAL A 59 -17.51 21.17 9.41
C VAL A 59 -17.46 19.96 8.49
N ILE A 60 -16.71 20.07 7.40
CA ILE A 60 -16.40 18.94 6.53
C ILE A 60 -14.89 18.71 6.62
N CYS A 61 -14.50 17.47 6.91
CA CYS A 61 -13.11 17.05 6.93
C CYS A 61 -12.83 16.25 5.66
N ARG A 62 -11.71 16.54 5.01
CA ARG A 62 -11.27 15.83 3.80
C ARG A 62 -9.78 15.53 3.91
N HIS A 63 -9.36 14.29 3.63
CA HIS A 63 -7.95 13.95 3.70
C HIS A 63 -7.14 14.74 2.65
N VAL A 64 -5.88 15.08 2.95
CA VAL A 64 -5.02 15.81 2.00
C VAL A 64 -4.87 15.06 0.67
N TRP A 65 -4.88 13.73 0.72
CA TRP A 65 -4.77 12.84 -0.45
C TRP A 65 -6.11 12.46 -1.11
N GLU A 66 -7.25 12.91 -0.57
CA GLU A 66 -8.58 12.48 -1.06
C GLU A 66 -8.79 12.78 -2.55
N GLU A 67 -8.30 13.94 -3.00
CA GLU A 67 -8.37 14.35 -4.42
C GLU A 67 -7.64 13.38 -5.35
N TYR A 68 -6.46 12.90 -4.95
CA TYR A 68 -5.75 11.88 -5.72
C TYR A 68 -6.47 10.53 -5.69
N MET A 69 -7.14 10.18 -4.59
CA MET A 69 -7.94 8.96 -4.50
C MET A 69 -9.15 9.00 -5.42
N GLU A 70 -9.84 10.14 -5.50
CA GLU A 70 -10.94 10.35 -6.46
C GLU A 70 -10.45 10.24 -7.91
N GLN A 71 -9.32 10.89 -8.26
CA GLN A 71 -8.72 10.75 -9.59
C GLN A 71 -8.41 9.29 -9.94
N VAL A 72 -7.88 8.52 -8.99
CA VAL A 72 -7.60 7.09 -9.19
C VAL A 72 -8.90 6.28 -9.39
N GLU A 73 -9.99 6.64 -8.69
CA GLU A 73 -11.28 5.98 -8.87
C GLU A 73 -11.89 6.31 -10.24
N ASP A 74 -11.80 7.56 -10.69
CA ASP A 74 -12.23 7.96 -12.03
C ASP A 74 -11.46 7.17 -13.10
N ILE A 75 -10.13 7.06 -12.95
CA ILE A 75 -9.27 6.26 -13.83
C ILE A 75 -9.71 4.79 -13.85
N ARG A 76 -10.13 4.22 -12.72
CA ARG A 76 -10.60 2.82 -12.64
C ARG A 76 -11.81 2.55 -13.53
N HIS A 77 -12.66 3.56 -13.73
CA HIS A 77 -13.88 3.43 -14.53
C HIS A 77 -13.68 3.71 -16.03
N ILE A 78 -12.49 4.18 -16.44
CA ILE A 78 -12.15 4.38 -17.85
C ILE A 78 -12.17 3.03 -18.60
N LYS A 79 -12.73 3.03 -19.82
CA LYS A 79 -12.76 1.87 -20.72
C LYS A 79 -11.33 1.40 -21.02
N GLY A 80 -11.05 0.11 -20.82
CA GLY A 80 -9.71 -0.48 -20.87
C GLY A 80 -9.07 -0.62 -19.48
N MET A 81 -9.17 0.40 -18.62
CA MET A 81 -8.63 0.35 -17.26
C MET A 81 -9.46 -0.53 -16.34
N LYS A 82 -10.79 -0.54 -16.52
CA LYS A 82 -11.69 -1.42 -15.77
C LYS A 82 -11.34 -2.89 -15.96
N GLU A 83 -11.06 -3.30 -17.20
CA GLU A 83 -10.68 -4.66 -17.56
C GLU A 83 -9.33 -5.04 -16.95
N ILE A 84 -8.34 -4.15 -16.99
CA ILE A 84 -7.04 -4.34 -16.33
C ILE A 84 -7.22 -4.44 -14.81
N TYR A 85 -8.06 -3.60 -14.22
CA TYR A 85 -8.33 -3.61 -12.78
C TYR A 85 -8.97 -4.92 -12.34
N MET A 86 -9.86 -5.51 -13.15
CA MET A 86 -10.44 -6.82 -12.86
C MET A 86 -9.39 -7.93 -12.74
N LEU A 87 -8.30 -7.87 -13.51
CA LEU A 87 -7.19 -8.82 -13.44
C LEU A 87 -6.43 -8.78 -12.10
N ARG A 88 -6.61 -7.72 -11.28
CA ARG A 88 -6.01 -7.60 -9.94
C ARG A 88 -6.44 -8.75 -9.03
N SER A 89 -7.71 -9.15 -9.10
CA SER A 89 -8.26 -10.27 -8.32
C SER A 89 -7.56 -11.60 -8.65
N GLN A 90 -7.19 -11.79 -9.91
CA GLN A 90 -6.56 -13.01 -10.40
C GLN A 90 -5.05 -13.01 -10.14
N THR A 91 -4.40 -11.85 -10.26
CA THR A 91 -2.93 -11.76 -10.19
C THR A 91 -2.46 -11.36 -8.79
N ILE A 92 -2.76 -10.14 -8.39
CA ILE A 92 -2.24 -9.50 -7.18
C ILE A 92 -2.86 -10.08 -5.92
N GLU A 93 -4.20 -10.18 -5.85
CA GLU A 93 -4.89 -10.65 -4.65
C GLU A 93 -4.58 -12.12 -4.35
N ARG A 94 -4.38 -12.93 -5.39
CA ARG A 94 -3.93 -14.33 -5.26
C ARG A 94 -2.54 -14.44 -4.65
N VAL A 95 -1.59 -13.58 -5.05
CA VAL A 95 -0.25 -13.52 -4.45
C VAL A 95 -0.34 -13.14 -2.97
N PHE A 96 -1.17 -12.16 -2.62
CA PHE A 96 -1.39 -11.79 -1.22
C PHE A 96 -2.06 -12.89 -0.40
N ALA A 97 -3.01 -13.63 -0.99
CA ALA A 97 -3.63 -14.78 -0.34
C ALA A 97 -2.59 -15.88 -0.04
N ASP A 98 -1.73 -16.22 -1.02
CA ASP A 98 -0.65 -17.18 -0.81
C ASP A 98 0.33 -16.72 0.27
N ALA A 99 0.71 -15.44 0.28
CA ALA A 99 1.56 -14.87 1.33
C ALA A 99 0.93 -15.04 2.72
N LYS A 100 -0.37 -14.81 2.86
CA LYS A 100 -1.10 -14.96 4.14
C LYS A 100 -1.25 -16.41 4.57
N GLU A 101 -1.76 -17.27 3.70
CA GLU A 101 -2.12 -18.65 4.07
C GLU A 101 -0.92 -19.59 4.09
N LYS A 102 0.00 -19.49 3.13
CA LYS A 102 1.12 -20.43 2.99
C LYS A 102 2.41 -19.95 3.62
N HIS A 103 2.57 -18.64 3.79
CA HIS A 103 3.81 -18.03 4.24
C HIS A 103 3.67 -17.22 5.54
N GLY A 104 2.56 -17.38 6.26
CA GLY A 104 2.40 -16.87 7.62
C GLY A 104 2.23 -15.36 7.72
N MET A 105 1.98 -14.63 6.62
CA MET A 105 1.85 -13.16 6.61
C MET A 105 0.59 -12.65 7.35
N ARG A 106 -0.18 -13.52 8.02
CA ARG A 106 -1.26 -13.11 8.95
C ARG A 106 -0.70 -12.46 10.21
N TYR A 107 0.50 -12.83 10.62
CA TYR A 107 1.15 -12.33 11.83
C TYR A 107 2.59 -11.90 11.53
N THR A 108 3.06 -10.88 12.23
CA THR A 108 4.45 -10.45 12.16
C THR A 108 5.24 -11.11 13.28
N GLN A 109 6.35 -11.78 12.95
CA GLN A 109 7.19 -12.44 13.96
C GLN A 109 8.09 -11.43 14.71
N TYR A 110 8.46 -10.34 14.04
CA TYR A 110 9.34 -9.31 14.59
C TYR A 110 8.58 -8.06 15.03
N ARG A 111 9.14 -7.36 16.02
CA ARG A 111 8.68 -6.01 16.42
C ARG A 111 9.48 -4.93 15.67
N GLY A 112 8.75 -3.94 15.15
CA GLY A 112 9.30 -2.75 14.50
C GLY A 112 9.31 -2.81 12.97
N ILE A 113 8.97 -1.67 12.35
CA ILE A 113 8.73 -1.54 10.90
C ILE A 113 9.93 -2.01 10.07
N LYS A 114 11.16 -1.69 10.49
CA LYS A 114 12.39 -2.05 9.74
C LYS A 114 12.55 -3.58 9.60
N LYS A 115 12.35 -4.32 10.69
CA LYS A 115 12.51 -5.79 10.71
C LYS A 115 11.39 -6.48 9.94
N VAL A 116 10.14 -6.06 10.14
CA VAL A 116 8.98 -6.57 9.39
C VAL A 116 9.14 -6.30 7.89
N LYS A 117 9.65 -5.12 7.51
CA LYS A 117 9.91 -4.80 6.09
C LYS A 117 10.97 -5.72 5.48
N MET A 118 12.04 -6.02 6.21
CA MET A 118 13.07 -6.97 5.76
C MET A 118 12.48 -8.37 5.52
N GLU A 119 11.71 -8.89 6.47
CA GLU A 119 11.02 -10.18 6.37
C GLU A 119 10.09 -10.24 5.15
N LEU A 120 9.22 -9.23 4.97
CA LEU A 120 8.31 -9.16 3.83
C LEU A 120 9.05 -9.07 2.50
N ASN A 121 10.12 -8.27 2.42
CA ASN A 121 10.92 -8.16 1.21
C ASN A 121 11.53 -9.51 0.81
N LEU A 122 12.08 -10.25 1.78
CA LEU A 122 12.64 -11.57 1.54
C LEU A 122 11.55 -12.56 1.10
N LEU A 123 10.39 -12.53 1.76
CA LEU A 123 9.25 -13.36 1.40
C LEU A 123 8.83 -13.14 -0.06
N PHE A 124 8.58 -11.89 -0.46
CA PHE A 124 8.17 -11.58 -1.83
C PHE A 124 9.28 -11.86 -2.85
N ALA A 125 10.56 -11.69 -2.49
CA ALA A 125 11.67 -12.11 -3.33
C ALA A 125 11.63 -13.62 -3.60
N CYS A 126 11.46 -14.44 -2.56
CA CYS A 126 11.32 -15.89 -2.70
C CYS A 126 10.10 -16.29 -3.54
N MET A 127 8.94 -15.63 -3.35
CA MET A 127 7.75 -15.88 -4.16
C MET A 127 7.96 -15.53 -5.64
N ASN A 128 8.69 -14.45 -5.93
CA ASN A 128 9.04 -14.06 -7.29
C ASN A 128 10.01 -15.07 -7.93
N LEU A 129 11.02 -15.54 -7.18
CA LEU A 129 11.93 -16.59 -7.64
C LEU A 129 11.21 -17.90 -7.93
N LYS A 130 10.27 -18.32 -7.07
CA LYS A 130 9.41 -19.49 -7.33
C LYS A 130 8.62 -19.33 -8.61
N LYS A 131 7.99 -18.16 -8.81
CA LYS A 131 7.21 -17.86 -10.02
C LYS A 131 8.08 -17.90 -11.27
N LEU A 132 9.30 -17.35 -11.20
CA LEU A 132 10.28 -17.41 -12.29
C LEU A 132 10.69 -18.84 -12.61
N ALA A 133 11.02 -19.65 -11.59
CA ALA A 133 11.39 -21.05 -11.80
C ALA A 133 10.26 -21.85 -12.47
N THR A 134 9.01 -21.69 -12.02
CA THR A 134 7.85 -22.32 -12.66
C THR A 134 7.63 -21.83 -14.10
N TRP A 135 7.91 -20.55 -14.37
CA TRP A 135 7.84 -20.01 -15.73
C TRP A 135 8.93 -20.60 -16.63
N LEU A 136 10.18 -20.68 -16.17
CA LEU A 136 11.27 -21.30 -16.91
C LEU A 136 10.98 -22.77 -17.22
N ASP A 137 10.44 -23.51 -16.26
CA ASP A 137 10.07 -24.93 -16.39
C ASP A 137 9.04 -25.13 -17.50
N ARG A 138 7.94 -24.36 -17.45
CA ARG A 138 6.86 -24.42 -18.43
C ARG A 138 7.30 -24.08 -19.86
N ASN A 139 8.37 -23.29 -20.00
CA ASN A 139 8.94 -22.92 -21.29
C ASN A 139 10.09 -23.85 -21.74
N GLY A 140 10.39 -24.92 -20.98
CA GLY A 140 11.50 -25.83 -21.29
C GLY A 140 12.87 -25.17 -21.20
N LEU A 141 12.99 -24.05 -20.48
CA LEU A 141 14.22 -23.28 -20.31
C LEU A 141 15.00 -23.70 -19.06
N LEU A 142 14.40 -24.53 -18.20
CA LEU A 142 15.16 -25.16 -17.12
C LEU A 142 16.10 -26.20 -17.72
N PRO A 143 17.36 -26.26 -17.25
CA PRO A 143 18.29 -27.28 -17.69
C PRO A 143 17.71 -28.67 -17.38
N THR A 144 17.27 -29.38 -18.41
CA THR A 144 16.84 -30.77 -18.32
C THR A 144 18.07 -31.66 -18.29
N GLY A 145 18.62 -31.83 -17.09
CA GLY A 145 19.79 -32.68 -16.88
C GLY A 145 20.14 -32.71 -15.41
N SER A 146 20.64 -33.84 -14.94
CA SER A 146 21.15 -34.09 -13.59
C SER A 146 22.38 -33.26 -13.21
N ASP A 147 22.46 -31.99 -13.63
CA ASP A 147 23.40 -31.02 -13.10
C ASP A 147 22.73 -30.35 -11.93
N ASN A 148 22.78 -31.08 -10.81
CA ASN A 148 22.00 -30.85 -9.61
C ASN A 148 21.90 -29.34 -9.31
N LEU A 149 20.69 -28.78 -9.45
CA LEU A 149 20.40 -27.40 -9.08
C LEU A 149 20.92 -27.10 -7.65
N LEU A 150 20.85 -28.10 -6.77
CA LEU A 150 21.46 -28.12 -5.44
C LEU A 150 22.98 -28.03 -5.46
N THR A 151 23.73 -28.74 -6.32
CA THR A 151 25.20 -28.62 -6.37
C THR A 151 25.63 -27.28 -6.93
N ASN A 152 24.92 -26.72 -7.92
CA ASN A 152 25.21 -25.39 -8.45
C ASN A 152 24.85 -24.29 -7.44
N LEU A 153 23.72 -24.44 -6.73
CA LEU A 153 23.36 -23.53 -5.65
C LEU A 153 24.35 -23.63 -4.47
N MET A 154 24.73 -24.83 -4.05
CA MET A 154 25.72 -25.03 -2.97
C MET A 154 27.10 -24.50 -3.37
N LYS A 155 27.56 -24.74 -4.60
CA LYS A 155 28.81 -24.16 -5.10
C LYS A 155 28.77 -22.62 -5.12
N ASN A 156 27.64 -22.04 -5.50
CA ASN A 156 27.49 -20.58 -5.50
C ASN A 156 27.41 -20.00 -4.07
N ILE A 157 26.76 -20.69 -3.13
CA ILE A 157 26.73 -20.33 -1.71
C ILE A 157 28.14 -20.43 -1.11
N GLU A 158 28.88 -21.51 -1.36
CA GLU A 158 30.27 -21.67 -0.92
C GLU A 158 31.16 -20.55 -1.46
N LYS A 159 31.00 -20.20 -2.74
CA LYS A 159 31.76 -19.10 -3.37
C LYS A 159 31.42 -17.75 -2.73
N PHE A 160 30.16 -17.51 -2.39
CA PHE A 160 29.71 -16.30 -1.72
C PHE A 160 30.21 -16.22 -0.27
N LEU A 161 30.16 -17.33 0.46
CA LEU A 161 30.73 -17.46 1.81
C LEU A 161 32.25 -17.25 1.81
N LEU A 162 32.96 -17.75 0.79
CA LEU A 162 34.40 -17.51 0.61
C LEU A 162 34.71 -16.04 0.31
N ILE A 163 33.86 -15.34 -0.43
CA ILE A 163 34.01 -13.90 -0.68
C ILE A 163 33.79 -13.10 0.61
N ILE A 164 32.77 -13.45 1.40
CA ILE A 164 32.52 -12.85 2.72
C ILE A 164 33.69 -13.16 3.67
N ALA A 165 34.20 -14.40 3.68
CA ALA A 165 35.30 -14.82 4.54
C ALA A 165 36.64 -14.15 4.19
N LYS A 166 36.84 -13.76 2.93
CA LYS A 166 38.01 -12.98 2.48
C LYS A 166 37.89 -11.49 2.78
N GLY A 167 36.68 -10.98 3.03
CA GLY A 167 36.40 -9.58 3.34
C GLY A 167 36.16 -9.26 4.82
N VAL A 168 35.99 -10.28 5.68
CA VAL A 168 35.73 -10.10 7.11
C VAL A 168 36.80 -10.82 7.92
N ASN A 169 37.38 -10.13 8.90
CA ASN A 169 38.41 -10.65 9.81
C ASN A 169 37.94 -11.99 10.43
N ALA A 170 38.81 -13.01 10.42
CA ALA A 170 38.51 -14.43 10.67
C ALA A 170 37.78 -14.71 11.99
N ASN A 171 37.79 -13.77 12.94
CA ASN A 171 37.12 -13.87 14.24
C ASN A 171 35.58 -13.81 14.17
N PHE A 172 34.97 -13.32 13.08
CA PHE A 172 33.51 -13.24 12.97
C PHE A 172 32.85 -14.56 12.51
N ILE A 173 33.60 -15.41 11.80
CA ILE A 173 33.10 -16.68 11.24
C ILE A 173 32.96 -17.75 12.32
N TYR A 174 33.90 -17.81 13.27
CA TYR A 174 33.86 -18.77 14.37
C TYR A 174 32.66 -18.58 15.31
N ALA A 175 32.15 -17.35 15.48
CA ALA A 175 31.00 -17.06 16.34
C ALA A 175 29.66 -17.58 15.78
N LEU A 176 29.53 -17.71 14.46
CA LEU A 176 28.32 -18.18 13.78
C LEU A 176 28.22 -19.71 13.69
N LEU A 177 29.35 -20.42 13.84
CA LEU A 177 29.40 -21.90 13.84
C LEU A 177 29.44 -22.50 15.26
N SER A 178 29.69 -21.70 16.30
CA SER A 178 29.82 -22.17 17.68
C SER A 178 28.59 -21.96 18.57
N THR A 179 27.46 -21.49 18.02
CA THR A 179 26.21 -21.36 18.77
C THR A 179 25.24 -22.47 18.32
N ASN A 180 25.51 -23.68 18.81
CA ASN A 180 24.48 -24.66 19.11
C ASN A 180 23.80 -24.28 20.41
#